data_AF-A0A0N0NE08-F1
#
_entry.id   AF-A0A0N0NE08-F1
#
_cell.length_a   1.000
_cell.length_b   1.000
_cell.length_c   1.000
_cell.angle_alpha   90.00
_cell.angle_beta   90.00
_cell.angle_gamma   90.00
#
_symmetry.space_group_name_H-M   'P 1'
#
loop_
_entity.id
_entity.type
_entity.pdbx_description
1 polymer ?
#
loop_
_entity_poly.entity_id
_entity_poly.type
_entity_poly.pdbx_seq_one_letter_code
_entity_poly.pdbx_strand_id
1 'polypeptide(L)' 'MTEKPDIGTIAKDTRNGKVGRVMGHVGRYIQLRPLKGGLEWDVPPEHVEPATTSDTLSAAVAEANTRSQRGTLK' A
#
# COMPACT_ATOMS: atom_id res chain seq x y z
N MET A 1 5.35 -5.04 -21.27
CA MET A 1 4.17 -5.63 -20.59
C MET A 1 4.14 -5.03 -19.20
N THR A 2 3.51 -3.88 -19.01
CA THR A 2 3.34 -3.32 -17.66
C THR A 2 2.16 -4.05 -17.04
N GLU A 3 2.45 -5.20 -16.45
CA GLU A 3 1.44 -6.03 -15.80
C GLU A 3 0.89 -5.27 -14.60
N LYS A 4 -0.41 -4.96 -14.65
CA LYS A 4 -1.11 -4.42 -13.48
C LYS A 4 -1.01 -5.46 -12.38
N PRO A 5 -0.66 -5.09 -11.15
CA PRO A 5 -0.54 -6.04 -10.06
C PRO A 5 -1.88 -6.74 -9.84
N ASP A 6 -1.80 -8.05 -9.67
CA ASP A 6 -2.96 -8.92 -9.56
C ASP A 6 -3.73 -8.66 -8.26
N ILE A 7 -5.04 -8.93 -8.27
CA ILE A 7 -5.88 -8.69 -7.10
C ILE A 7 -5.46 -9.65 -5.99
N GLY A 8 -5.23 -9.09 -4.81
CA GLY A 8 -4.77 -9.81 -3.64
C GLY A 8 -3.25 -9.86 -3.47
N THR A 9 -2.49 -9.34 -4.44
CA THR A 9 -1.04 -9.12 -4.29
C THR A 9 -0.75 -7.90 -3.41
N ILE A 10 0.47 -7.83 -2.89
CA ILE A 10 0.95 -6.69 -2.12
C ILE A 10 1.63 -5.72 -3.07
N ALA A 11 1.26 -4.45 -2.97
CA ALA A 11 1.82 -3.39 -3.79
C ALA A 11 2.12 -2.15 -2.96
N LYS A 12 3.08 -1.37 -3.44
CA LYS A 12 3.55 -0.13 -2.85
C LYS A 12 3.04 1.05 -3.65
N ASP A 13 2.45 2.01 -2.96
CA ASP A 13 2.21 3.37 -3.42
C ASP A 13 3.50 4.18 -3.28
N THR A 14 4.17 4.42 -4.41
CA THR A 14 5.46 5.13 -4.46
C THR A 14 5.35 6.61 -4.11
N ARG A 15 4.14 7.20 -4.15
CA ARG A 15 3.92 8.62 -3.80
C ARG A 15 4.23 8.89 -2.33
N ASN A 16 3.84 7.95 -1.47
CA ASN A 16 3.93 8.09 -0.02
C ASN A 16 4.74 6.97 0.65
N GLY A 17 5.25 6.02 -0.13
CA GLY A 17 5.91 4.81 0.36
C GLY A 17 5.00 3.86 1.15
N LYS A 18 3.67 4.01 1.01
CA LYS A 18 2.69 3.18 1.71
C LYS A 18 2.53 1.85 0.99
N VAL A 19 2.33 0.78 1.74
CA VAL A 19 2.19 -0.57 1.18
C VAL A 19 0.83 -1.13 1.56
N GLY A 20 0.15 -1.73 0.61
CA GLY A 20 -1.17 -2.29 0.79
C GLY A 20 -1.44 -3.47 -0.13
N ARG A 21 -2.51 -4.20 0.16
CA ARG A 21 -3.00 -5.29 -0.67
C ARG A 21 -3.90 -4.72 -1.76
N VAL A 22 -3.68 -5.13 -3.01
CA VAL A 22 -4.54 -4.80 -4.13
C VAL A 22 -5.91 -5.42 -3.92
N MET A 23 -6.95 -4.59 -3.80
CA MET A 23 -8.34 -5.03 -3.65
C MET A 23 -9.06 -5.11 -4.99
N GLY A 24 -8.66 -4.28 -5.95
CA GLY A 24 -9.28 -4.21 -7.26
C GLY A 24 -8.77 -3.03 -8.08
N HIS A 25 -9.21 -2.97 -9.33
CA HIS A 25 -8.97 -1.82 -10.20
C HIS A 25 -10.31 -1.09 -10.37
N VAL A 26 -10.35 0.18 -9.97
CA VAL A 26 -11.54 1.03 -10.04
C VAL A 26 -11.29 2.14 -11.06
N GLY A 27 -11.86 1.95 -12.26
CA GLY A 27 -11.63 2.84 -13.39
C GLY A 27 -10.14 2.93 -13.76
N ARG A 28 -9.56 4.13 -13.62
CA ARG A 28 -8.14 4.39 -13.88
C ARG A 28 -7.23 4.21 -12.66
N TYR A 29 -7.77 3.80 -11.52
CA TYR A 29 -7.04 3.67 -10.26
C TYR A 29 -6.99 2.23 -9.78
N ILE A 30 -5.99 1.91 -8.97
CA ILE A 30 -5.88 0.66 -8.22
C ILE A 30 -6.28 0.96 -6.78
N GLN A 31 -7.18 0.16 -6.23
CA GLN A 31 -7.58 0.26 -4.84
C GLN A 31 -6.64 -0.60 -3.98
N LEU A 32 -5.90 0.05 -3.08
CA LEU A 32 -5.05 -0.63 -2.10
C LEU A 32 -5.71 -0.58 -0.72
N ARG A 33 -5.49 -1.64 0.07
CA ARG A 33 -5.93 -1.72 1.46
C ARG A 33 -4.76 -1.95 2.40
N PRO A 34 -4.71 -1.34 3.60
CA PRO A 34 -3.63 -1.58 4.54
C PRO A 34 -3.63 -3.04 4.98
N LEU A 35 -2.45 -3.62 5.21
CA LEU A 35 -2.31 -5.06 5.50
C LEU A 35 -2.92 -5.46 6.85
N LYS A 36 -2.90 -4.57 7.84
CA LYS A 36 -3.50 -4.78 9.17
C LYS A 36 -4.96 -4.31 9.27
N GLY A 37 -5.57 -3.94 8.14
CA GLY A 37 -6.91 -3.36 8.08
C GLY A 37 -6.90 -1.85 8.23
N GLY A 38 -7.95 -1.22 7.71
CA GLY A 38 -8.08 0.24 7.62
C GLY A 38 -8.82 0.63 6.33
N LEU A 39 -8.85 1.94 6.08
CA LEU A 39 -9.53 2.50 4.91
C LEU A 39 -8.73 2.20 3.64
N GLU A 40 -9.44 1.73 2.63
CA GLU A 40 -8.91 1.54 1.28
C GLU A 40 -8.58 2.90 0.65
N TRP A 41 -7.57 2.96 -0.20
CA TRP A 41 -7.22 4.18 -0.92
C TRP A 41 -6.91 3.90 -2.38
N ASP A 42 -7.17 4.91 -3.21
CA ASP A 42 -6.92 4.88 -4.64
C ASP A 42 -5.48 5.33 -4.98
N VAL A 43 -4.83 4.54 -5.83
CA VAL A 43 -3.48 4.79 -6.34
C VAL A 43 -3.49 4.73 -7.87
N PRO A 44 -2.94 5.75 -8.55
CA PRO A 44 -2.73 5.69 -9.98
C PRO A 44 -1.81 4.51 -10.31
N PRO A 45 -2.09 3.71 -11.35
CA PRO A 45 -1.29 2.53 -11.70
C PRO A 45 0.17 2.86 -12.02
N GLU A 46 0.48 4.10 -12.44
CA GLU A 46 1.85 4.59 -12.65
C GLU A 46 2.66 4.71 -11.35
N HIS A 47 1.99 4.76 -10.20
CA HIS A 47 2.59 4.85 -8.88
C HIS A 47 2.42 3.57 -8.05
N VAL A 48 1.93 2.50 -8.67
CA VAL A 48 1.79 1.19 -8.01
C VAL A 48 2.91 0.28 -8.48
N GLU A 49 3.77 -0.11 -7.56
CA GLU A 49 4.80 -1.11 -7.80
C GLU A 49 4.52 -2.40 -7.00
N PRO A 50 4.75 -3.59 -7.56
CA PRO A 50 4.64 -4.83 -6.80
C PRO A 50 5.63 -4.81 -5.62
N ALA A 51 5.12 -5.06 -4.42
CA ALA A 51 5.96 -5.06 -3.23
C ALA A 51 6.83 -6.33 -3.22
N THR A 52 8.15 -6.15 -3.15
CA THR A 52 9.09 -7.24 -2.93
C THR A 52 9.01 -7.71 -1.48
N THR A 53 9.50 -8.92 -1.17
CA THR A 53 9.48 -9.46 0.22
C THR A 53 10.06 -8.49 1.26
N SER A 54 11.14 -7.77 0.92
CA SER A 54 11.72 -6.73 1.79
C SER A 54 10.80 -5.53 2.01
N ASP A 55 10.01 -5.16 1.02
CA ASP A 55 9.02 -4.09 1.09
C ASP A 55 7.81 -4.52 1.95
N THR A 56 7.39 -5.78 1.86
CA THR A 56 6.34 -6.33 2.76
C THR A 56 6.75 -6.35 4.23
N LEU A 57 8.03 -6.62 4.50
CA LEU A 57 8.57 -6.57 5.86
C LEU A 57 8.68 -5.12 6.36
N SER A 58 9.12 -4.21 5.48
CA SER A 58 9.23 -2.78 5.76
C SER A 58 7.86 -2.14 5.95
N ALA A 59 6.83 -2.58 5.23
CA ALA A 59 5.44 -2.18 5.40
C ALA A 59 4.93 -2.51 6.80
N ALA A 60 5.16 -3.74 7.27
CA ALA A 60 4.77 -4.16 8.61
C ALA A 60 5.42 -3.29 9.70
N VAL A 61 6.65 -2.79 9.46
CA VAL A 61 7.39 -1.88 10.35
C VAL A 61 6.97 -0.42 10.21
N ALA A 62 6.77 0.10 9.00
CA ALA A 62 6.34 1.47 8.72
C ALA A 62 4.91 1.73 9.23
N GLU A 63 4.04 0.73 9.17
CA GLU A 63 2.71 0.77 9.76
C GLU A 63 2.77 0.77 11.30
N ALA A 64 3.70 0.01 11.90
CA ALA A 64 3.97 0.09 13.34
C ALA A 64 4.48 1.49 13.76
N ASN A 65 5.31 2.12 12.92
CA ASN A 65 5.77 3.49 13.14
C ASN A 65 4.67 4.54 12.95
N THR A 66 3.77 4.36 11.98
CA THR A 66 2.63 5.28 11.75
C THR A 66 1.65 5.25 12.93
N ARG A 67 1.44 4.07 13.55
CA ARG A 67 0.62 3.96 14.77
C ARG A 67 1.25 4.69 15.97
N SER A 68 2.58 4.66 16.08
CA SER A 68 3.31 5.35 17.16
C SER A 68 3.38 6.86 16.97
N GLN A 69 3.32 7.38 15.74
CA GLN A 69 3.32 8.83 15.48
C GLN A 69 2.01 9.54 15.87
N ARG A 70 0.90 8.81 16.09
CA ARG A 70 -0.35 9.38 16.64
C ARG A 70 -0.37 9.43 18.17
N GLY A 71 0.74 9.10 18.84
CA GLY A 71 0.85 9.02 20.30
C GLY A 71 1.56 10.18 20.99
N THR A 72 2.09 11.18 20.28
CA THR A 72 2.77 12.33 20.93
C THR A 72 2.54 13.63 20.16
N LEU A 73 1.40 14.27 20.39
CA LEU A 73 1.41 15.71 20.59
C LEU A 73 0.79 15.98 21.97
N LYS A 74 1.67 16.40 22.89
CA LYS A 74 1.30 17.05 24.14
C LYS A 74 1.42 18.56 23.92
#